data_AF-A0A968FXE8-F1
#
_entry.id   AF-A0A968FXE8-F1
#
_cell.length_a   1.000
_cell.length_b   1.000
_cell.length_c   1.000
_cell.angle_alpha   90.00
_cell.angle_beta   90.00
_cell.angle_gamma   90.00
#
_symmetry.space_group_name_H-M   'P 1'
#
loop_
_entity.id
_entity.type
_entity.pdbx_description
1 polymer ?
#
loop_
_entity_poly.entity_id
_entity_poly.type
_entity_poly.pdbx_seq_one_letter_code
_entity_poly.pdbx_strand_id
1 'polypeptide(L)'
;MSSLTTSHLLSIFGFGKDNIFVGGAEGTILHFDGNNWSKMESHGRWTVKRLWGTAPDNLYGVCTDGKILRYDGKEWKPEDTESFPPMSG
;
A
#
# COMPACT_ATOMS: atom_id res chain seq x y z
N MET A 1 -22.53 -9.90 -6.51
CA MET A 1 -21.41 -9.03 -6.06
C MET A 1 -20.22 -9.92 -5.80
N SER A 2 -19.17 -9.82 -6.61
CA SER A 2 -17.90 -10.50 -6.33
C SER A 2 -17.18 -9.72 -5.24
N SER A 3 -16.77 -10.40 -4.16
CA SER A 3 -15.86 -9.76 -3.22
C SER A 3 -14.51 -9.56 -3.90
N LEU A 4 -13.95 -8.36 -3.79
CA LEU A 4 -12.59 -8.12 -4.29
C LEU A 4 -11.56 -8.85 -3.44
N THR A 5 -11.80 -9.05 -2.14
CA THR A 5 -10.87 -9.77 -1.26
C THR A 5 -11.60 -10.43 -0.09
N THR A 6 -11.02 -11.48 0.46
CA THR A 6 -11.44 -12.08 1.75
C THR A 6 -10.45 -11.77 2.87
N SER A 7 -9.33 -11.12 2.55
CA SER A 7 -8.30 -10.73 3.50
C SER A 7 -8.75 -9.59 4.41
N HIS A 8 -8.20 -9.55 5.62
CA HIS A 8 -8.44 -8.44 6.55
C HIS A 8 -7.90 -7.12 6.00
N LEU A 9 -8.72 -6.08 6.04
CA LEU A 9 -8.34 -4.70 5.72
C LEU A 9 -7.93 -4.01 7.03
N LEU A 10 -6.79 -3.33 7.01
CA LEU A 10 -6.14 -2.83 8.23
C LEU A 10 -5.85 -1.34 8.20
N SER A 11 -5.78 -0.73 7.01
CA SER A 11 -5.44 0.67 6.86
C SER A 11 -6.24 1.31 5.74
N ILE A 12 -6.52 2.60 5.89
CA ILE A 12 -7.22 3.42 4.90
C ILE A 12 -6.54 4.79 4.84
N PHE A 13 -6.40 5.32 3.62
CA PHE A 13 -5.95 6.68 3.39
C PHE A 13 -6.63 7.22 2.14
N GLY A 14 -6.88 8.53 2.07
CA GLY A 14 -7.51 9.13 0.90
C GLY A 14 -7.23 10.62 0.78
N PHE A 15 -7.22 11.10 -0.45
CA PHE A 15 -7.06 12.51 -0.79
C PHE A 15 -8.38 13.21 -1.11
N GLY A 16 -9.47 12.44 -1.21
CA GLY A 16 -10.79 12.94 -1.53
C GLY A 16 -11.82 11.82 -1.58
N LYS A 17 -13.07 12.18 -1.92
CA LYS A 17 -14.19 11.24 -2.02
C LYS A 17 -14.03 10.19 -3.13
N ASP A 18 -13.14 10.45 -4.06
CA ASP A 18 -12.90 9.70 -5.30
C ASP A 18 -11.46 9.19 -5.42
N ASN A 19 -10.70 9.26 -4.33
CA ASN A 19 -9.35 8.75 -4.28
C ASN A 19 -9.08 8.20 -2.86
N ILE A 20 -9.37 6.91 -2.70
CA ILE A 20 -9.23 6.20 -1.42
C ILE A 20 -8.45 4.92 -1.66
N PHE A 21 -7.43 4.70 -0.84
CA PHE A 21 -6.64 3.48 -0.81
C PHE A 21 -6.89 2.72 0.48
N VAL A 22 -6.98 1.40 0.38
CA VAL A 22 -7.11 0.50 1.52
C VAL A 22 -6.02 -0.57 1.45
N GLY A 23 -5.30 -0.75 2.54
CA GLY A 23 -4.26 -1.76 2.70
C GLY A 23 -4.69 -2.85 3.68
N GLY A 24 -4.24 -4.08 3.44
CA GLY A 24 -4.61 -5.23 4.27
C GLY A 24 -3.59 -6.37 4.27
N ALA A 25 -4.02 -7.51 4.78
CA ALA A 25 -3.24 -8.74 4.82
C ALA A 25 -2.98 -9.32 3.43
N GLU A 26 -2.00 -10.22 3.32
CA GLU A 26 -1.63 -10.91 2.07
C GLU A 26 -1.29 -9.96 0.91
N GLY A 27 -0.69 -8.80 1.21
CA GLY A 27 -0.36 -7.78 0.19
C GLY A 27 -1.57 -7.10 -0.43
N THR A 28 -2.75 -7.19 0.19
CA THR A 28 -3.97 -6.59 -0.36
C THR A 28 -3.86 -5.07 -0.38
N ILE A 29 -3.97 -4.48 -1.58
CA ILE A 29 -4.19 -3.05 -1.78
C ILE A 29 -5.39 -2.86 -2.70
N LEU A 30 -6.32 -2.01 -2.28
CA LEU A 30 -7.50 -1.62 -3.06
C LEU A 30 -7.49 -0.12 -3.28
N HIS A 31 -7.96 0.33 -4.45
CA HIS A 31 -8.16 1.74 -4.78
C HIS A 31 -9.59 2.00 -5.24
N PHE A 32 -10.20 3.05 -4.70
CA PHE A 32 -11.51 3.56 -5.07
C PHE A 32 -11.35 4.83 -5.91
N ASP A 33 -11.89 4.81 -7.12
CA ASP A 33 -11.83 5.90 -8.10
C ASP A 33 -13.03 6.87 -8.02
N GLY A 34 -13.86 6.75 -6.99
CA GLY A 34 -15.12 7.50 -6.84
C GLY A 34 -16.35 6.74 -7.30
N ASN A 35 -16.20 5.67 -8.08
CA ASN A 35 -17.29 4.84 -8.56
C ASN A 35 -17.08 3.36 -8.23
N ASN A 36 -15.86 2.85 -8.41
CA ASN A 36 -15.53 1.45 -8.30
C ASN A 36 -14.28 1.23 -7.44
N TRP A 37 -14.26 0.09 -6.76
CA TRP A 37 -13.06 -0.43 -6.13
C TRP A 37 -12.31 -1.34 -7.12
N SER A 38 -10.99 -1.24 -7.12
CA SER A 38 -10.10 -2.09 -7.91
C SER A 38 -8.95 -2.61 -7.05
N LYS A 39 -8.48 -3.83 -7.36
CA LYS A 39 -7.28 -4.41 -6.73
C LYS A 39 -6.04 -3.86 -7.41
N MET A 40 -5.04 -3.51 -6.62
CA MET A 40 -3.72 -3.12 -7.10
C MET A 40 -2.69 -4.18 -6.72
N GLU A 41 -1.72 -4.40 -7.60
CA GLU A 41 -0.60 -5.28 -7.31
C GLU A 41 0.37 -4.56 -6.37
N SER A 42 0.78 -5.24 -5.29
CA SER A 42 1.77 -4.75 -4.32
C SER A 42 3.14 -5.38 -4.51
N HIS A 43 3.28 -6.29 -5.48
CA HIS A 43 4.44 -7.12 -5.77
C HIS A 43 5.01 -7.87 -4.54
N GLY A 44 4.12 -8.22 -3.60
CA GLY A 44 4.47 -9.00 -2.43
C GLY A 44 3.24 -9.46 -1.66
N ARG A 45 3.46 -10.23 -0.59
CA ARG A 45 2.40 -10.70 0.32
C ARG A 45 2.50 -10.12 1.73
N TRP A 46 3.36 -9.14 1.92
CA TRP A 46 3.52 -8.47 3.21
C TRP A 46 2.21 -7.78 3.60
N THR A 47 1.91 -7.78 4.90
CA THR A 47 0.69 -7.14 5.38
C THR A 47 0.89 -5.63 5.38
N VAL A 48 0.04 -4.89 4.66
CA VAL A 48 0.05 -3.42 4.63
C VAL A 48 -0.61 -2.89 5.89
N LYS A 49 0.21 -2.47 6.86
CA LYS A 49 -0.24 -2.07 8.20
C LYS A 49 -0.71 -0.62 8.24
N ARG A 50 -0.13 0.24 7.41
CA ARG A 50 -0.49 1.66 7.37
C ARG A 50 -0.23 2.23 5.98
N LEU A 51 -1.14 3.10 5.56
CA LEU A 51 -1.02 3.92 4.37
C LEU A 51 -0.92 5.39 4.77
N TRP A 52 -0.12 6.15 4.02
CA TRP A 52 0.00 7.59 4.16
C TRP A 52 0.55 8.19 2.86
N GLY A 53 0.26 9.44 2.54
CA GLY A 53 0.86 10.09 1.37
C GLY A 53 0.77 11.61 1.43
N THR A 54 1.50 12.27 0.54
CA THR A 54 1.51 13.73 0.40
C THR A 54 0.74 14.21 -0.83
N ALA A 55 0.59 13.35 -1.84
CA ALA A 55 -0.13 13.63 -3.07
C ALA A 55 -0.71 12.33 -3.65
N PRO A 56 -1.72 12.38 -4.54
CA PRO A 56 -2.33 11.19 -5.14
C PRO A 56 -1.36 10.28 -5.90
N ASP A 57 -0.21 10.81 -6.30
CA ASP A 57 0.90 10.13 -6.98
C ASP A 57 2.13 9.91 -6.08
N ASN A 58 2.01 10.18 -4.78
CA ASN A 58 3.06 9.98 -3.79
C ASN A 58 2.48 9.44 -2.49
N LEU A 59 2.31 8.12 -2.43
CA LEU A 59 1.87 7.40 -1.23
C LEU A 59 2.91 6.37 -0.80
N TYR A 60 2.86 6.04 0.48
CA TYR A 60 3.69 5.08 1.15
C TYR A 60 2.83 4.07 1.91
N GLY A 61 3.23 2.81 1.81
CA GLY A 61 2.67 1.69 2.55
C GLY A 61 3.72 1.06 3.44
N VAL A 62 3.53 1.13 4.75
CA VAL A 62 4.39 0.43 5.70
C VAL A 62 3.87 -0.99 5.87
N CYS A 63 4.72 -1.95 5.57
CA CYS A 63 4.38 -3.36 5.56
C CYS A 63 5.08 -4.12 6.70
N THR A 64 4.74 -5.40 6.87
CA THR A 64 5.48 -6.31 7.75
C THR A 64 6.94 -6.46 7.28
N ASP A 65 7.80 -6.94 8.18
CA ASP A 65 9.22 -7.22 7.92
C ASP A 65 10.05 -6.00 7.50
N GLY A 66 9.63 -4.81 7.92
CA GLY A 66 10.33 -3.55 7.63
C GLY A 66 10.23 -3.10 6.17
N LYS A 67 9.36 -3.72 5.37
CA LYS A 67 9.17 -3.36 3.96
C LYS A 67 8.38 -2.07 3.82
N ILE A 68 8.83 -1.22 2.90
CA ILE A 68 8.14 -0.01 2.49
C ILE A 68 7.70 -0.18 1.03
N LEU A 69 6.46 0.14 0.74
CA LEU A 69 5.95 0.28 -0.62
C LEU A 69 5.75 1.77 -0.92
N ARG A 70 6.02 2.18 -2.15
CA ARG A 70 5.74 3.51 -2.66
C ARG A 70 4.84 3.44 -3.89
N TYR A 71 3.83 4.29 -3.92
CA TYR A 71 2.96 4.50 -5.06
C TYR A 71 3.41 5.74 -5.84
N ASP A 72 3.57 5.60 -7.15
CA ASP A 72 4.06 6.65 -8.06
C ASP A 72 2.96 7.28 -8.93
N GLY A 73 1.69 7.05 -8.59
CA GLY A 73 0.54 7.47 -9.40
C GLY A 73 0.08 6.43 -10.43
N LYS A 74 0.82 5.32 -10.57
CA LYS A 74 0.46 4.23 -11.48
C LYS A 74 0.49 2.88 -10.80
N GLU A 75 1.58 2.58 -10.10
CA GLU A 75 1.81 1.28 -9.49
C GLU A 75 2.45 1.40 -8.11
N TRP A 76 2.29 0.35 -7.29
CA TRP A 76 2.99 0.23 -6.01
C TRP A 76 4.30 -0.52 -6.26
N LYS A 77 5.41 -0.03 -5.71
CA LYS A 77 6.70 -0.72 -5.79
C LYS A 77 7.33 -0.84 -4.42
N PRO A 78 8.00 -1.95 -4.09
CA PRO A 78 8.93 -1.99 -2.97
C PRO A 78 9.97 -0.89 -3.13
N GLU A 79 10.13 -0.07 -2.09
CA GLU A 79 11.21 0.89 -2.00
C GLU A 79 12.35 0.23 -1.23
N ASP A 80 13.54 0.19 -1.85
CA ASP A 80 14.73 -0.33 -1.19
C ASP A 80 15.08 0.63 -0.05
N THR A 81 14.93 0.14 1.18
CA THR A 81 15.52 0.81 2.33
C THR A 81 17.00 0.46 2.30
N GLU A 82 17.86 1.48 2.25
CA GLU A 82 19.30 1.26 2.31
C GLU A 82 19.62 0.38 3.52
N SER A 83 20.26 -0.77 3.28
CA SER A 83 20.80 -1.57 4.36
C SER A 83 21.96 -0.78 4.93
N PHE A 84 21.81 -0.23 6.14
CA PHE A 84 22.97 0.27 6.86
C PHE A 84 24.01 -0.85 6.95
N PRO A 85 25.28 -0.60 6.61
CA PRO A 85 26.32 -1.57 6.87
C PRO A 85 26.28 -1.93 8.38
N PRO A 86 26.56 -3.19 8.74
CA PRO A 86 26.62 -3.57 10.15
C PRO A 86 27.56 -2.61 10.86
N MET A 87 27.13 -2.03 11.99
CA MET A 87 27.99 -1.15 12.77
C MET A 87 29.22 -1.94 13.22
N SER A 88 30.36 -1.70 12.58
CA SER A 88 31.65 -2.20 13.04
C SER A 88 32.03 -1.38 14.28
N GLY A 89 31.93 -2.01 15.45
CA GLY A 89 32.55 -1.54 16.69
C GLY A 89 34.03 -1.85 16.73
#